data_AF-A0A533RRF6-F1
#
_entry.id   AF-A0A533RRF6-F1
#
_cell.length_a   1.000
_cell.length_b   1.000
_cell.length_c   1.000
_cell.angle_alpha   90.00
_cell.angle_beta   90.00
_cell.angle_gamma   90.00
#
_symmetry.space_group_name_H-M   'P 1'
#
loop_
_entity.id
_entity.type
_entity.pdbx_description
1 polymer ?
#
loop_
_entity_poly.entity_id
_entity_poly.type
_entity_poly.pdbx_seq_one_letter_code
_entity_poly.pdbx_strand_id
1 'polypeptide(L)'
;TLYEQGKIIVYQKNQGKWTELRQREFMLDKDLGMKELRAGMEEAIEFLAGCDTFVARSIAGVPYFSLEKAGFSVWEFEGRPAEFLDYVLEQEEEARAEEAEQQGSNVIPLPVEIGDGRYKISLKEIQANNSGVTSKQVLQPFLRKGRFYELEVLCGHVPPWLEAELAAGNMAGEVEKISQDEFKVTIYKKTCDQC
;
A
#
# COMPACT_ATOMS: atom_id res chain seq x y z
N THR A 1 8.82 -29.30 8.82
CA THR A 1 8.04 -28.14 9.34
C THR A 1 8.92 -27.32 10.27
N LEU A 2 8.54 -26.13 10.75
CA LEU A 2 9.38 -25.34 11.68
C LEU A 2 9.55 -25.98 13.08
N TYR A 3 8.80 -27.04 13.35
CA TYR A 3 8.79 -27.75 14.62
C TYR A 3 9.64 -29.03 14.63
N GLU A 4 10.29 -29.32 13.51
CA GLU A 4 11.28 -30.40 13.41
C GLU A 4 12.68 -29.79 13.54
N GLN A 5 13.65 -30.61 13.97
CA GLN A 5 15.03 -30.17 13.98
C GLN A 5 15.46 -29.82 12.56
N GLY A 6 15.91 -28.58 12.37
CA GLY A 6 16.31 -28.08 11.06
C GLY A 6 17.35 -26.99 11.16
N LYS A 7 17.50 -26.28 10.05
CA LYS A 7 18.40 -25.14 9.93
C LYS A 7 17.63 -24.00 9.29
N ILE A 8 17.87 -22.78 9.79
CA ILE A 8 17.55 -21.57 9.06
C ILE A 8 18.82 -21.17 8.31
N ILE A 9 18.70 -20.95 7.00
CA ILE A 9 19.81 -20.60 6.11
C ILE A 9 19.43 -19.30 5.39
N VAL A 10 20.31 -18.31 5.46
CA VAL A 10 20.18 -17.06 4.73
C VAL A 10 20.97 -17.17 3.44
N TYR A 11 20.29 -16.98 2.31
CA TYR A 11 20.89 -16.97 0.99
C TYR A 11 21.04 -15.54 0.47
N GLN A 12 22.08 -15.30 -0.32
CA GLN A 12 22.29 -14.08 -1.06
C GLN A 12 22.57 -14.41 -2.53
N LYS A 13 21.95 -13.68 -3.45
CA LYS A 13 22.23 -13.79 -4.88
C LYS A 13 23.35 -12.82 -5.25
N ASN A 14 24.50 -13.35 -5.66
CA ASN A 14 25.65 -12.58 -6.12
C ASN A 14 25.99 -12.99 -7.55
N GLN A 15 26.02 -12.04 -8.49
CA GLN A 15 26.31 -12.29 -9.92
C GLN A 15 25.47 -13.44 -10.52
N GLY A 16 24.19 -13.52 -10.15
CA GLY A 16 23.27 -14.55 -10.64
C GLY A 16 23.40 -15.92 -9.96
N LYS A 17 24.24 -16.08 -8.93
CA LYS A 17 24.38 -17.32 -8.16
C LYS A 17 23.97 -17.12 -6.72
N TRP A 18 23.21 -18.09 -6.19
CA TRP A 18 22.86 -18.16 -4.78
C TRP A 18 24.01 -18.71 -3.95
N THR A 19 24.35 -18.00 -2.88
CA THR A 19 25.37 -18.41 -1.90
C THR A 19 24.79 -18.35 -0.50
N GLU A 20 25.09 -19.36 0.32
CA GLU A 20 24.76 -19.35 1.75
C GLU A 20 25.60 -18.28 2.45
N LEU A 21 24.95 -17.28 3.03
CA LEU A 21 25.61 -16.20 3.76
C LEU A 21 25.83 -16.58 5.22
N ARG A 22 24.80 -17.18 5.85
CA ARG A 22 24.84 -17.65 7.24
C ARG A 22 23.78 -18.72 7.48
N GLN A 23 24.03 -19.60 8.44
CA GLN A 23 23.07 -20.61 8.88
C GLN A 23 23.10 -20.77 10.41
N ARG A 24 21.97 -21.19 10.98
CA ARG A 24 21.84 -21.56 12.40
C ARG A 24 20.94 -22.78 12.53
N GLU A 25 21.23 -23.64 13.49
CA GLU A 25 20.28 -24.67 13.90
C GLU A 25 19.01 -24.04 14.46
N PHE A 26 17.87 -24.64 14.16
CA PHE A 26 16.58 -24.12 14.60
C PHE A 26 15.59 -25.26 14.82
N MET A 27 14.83 -25.13 15.91
CA MET A 27 13.72 -26.00 16.24
C MET A 27 12.75 -25.21 17.12
N LEU A 28 11.47 -25.26 16.78
CA LEU A 28 10.42 -24.86 17.70
C LEU A 28 9.88 -26.10 18.40
N ASP A 29 10.00 -26.13 19.71
CA ASP A 29 9.39 -27.19 20.51
C ASP A 29 7.89 -26.90 20.69
N LYS A 30 7.04 -27.79 20.15
CA LYS A 30 5.58 -27.71 20.24
C LYS A 30 5.05 -27.93 21.66
N ASP A 31 5.83 -28.59 22.51
CA ASP A 31 5.43 -28.92 23.87
C ASP A 31 5.69 -27.73 24.82
N LEU A 32 6.44 -26.72 24.36
CA LEU A 32 6.62 -25.47 25.06
C LEU A 32 5.40 -24.54 24.93
N GLY A 33 5.23 -23.69 25.94
CA GLY A 33 4.13 -22.73 25.97
C GLY A 33 4.19 -21.69 24.84
N MET A 34 3.08 -20.99 24.68
CA MET A 34 2.93 -19.93 23.69
C MET A 34 3.90 -18.75 23.88
N LYS A 35 4.52 -18.62 25.05
CA LYS A 35 5.49 -17.55 25.33
C LYS A 35 6.86 -17.94 24.78
N GLU A 36 7.26 -19.18 25.00
CA GLU A 36 8.51 -19.78 24.54
C GLU A 36 8.53 -19.87 23.01
N LEU A 37 7.41 -20.27 22.39
CA LEU A 37 7.28 -20.27 20.93
C LEU A 37 7.49 -18.87 20.32
N ARG A 38 6.97 -17.82 20.97
CA ARG A 38 7.19 -16.43 20.50
C ARG A 38 8.62 -15.99 20.70
N ALA A 39 9.24 -16.32 21.83
CA ALA A 39 10.65 -16.01 22.08
C ALA A 39 11.56 -16.68 21.05
N GLY A 40 11.33 -17.96 20.72
CA GLY A 40 12.07 -18.66 19.67
C GLY A 40 11.90 -18.03 18.28
N MET A 41 10.72 -17.51 17.97
CA MET A 41 10.49 -16.75 16.74
C MET A 41 11.17 -15.39 16.74
N GLU A 42 11.18 -14.67 17.87
CA GLU A 42 11.91 -13.40 18.00
C GLU A 42 13.41 -13.60 17.74
N GLU A 43 14.01 -14.64 18.31
CA GLU A 43 15.42 -15.00 18.05
C GLU A 43 15.68 -15.42 16.60
N ALA A 44 14.69 -16.03 15.92
CA ALA A 44 14.79 -16.36 14.50
C ALA A 44 14.73 -15.10 13.63
N ILE A 45 13.80 -14.19 13.93
CA ILE A 45 13.64 -12.91 13.23
C ILE A 45 14.89 -12.05 13.40
N GLU A 46 15.47 -12.01 14.60
CA GLU A 46 16.73 -11.30 14.86
C GLU A 46 17.88 -11.89 14.03
N PHE A 47 17.97 -13.22 13.90
CA PHE A 47 18.96 -13.87 13.03
C PHE A 47 18.75 -13.55 11.54
N LEU A 48 17.49 -13.43 11.12
CA LEU A 48 17.11 -13.07 9.75
C LEU A 48 17.29 -11.58 9.44
N ALA A 49 17.69 -10.75 10.41
CA ALA A 49 17.81 -9.29 10.25
C ALA A 49 18.45 -8.89 8.90
N GLY A 50 17.73 -8.03 8.18
CA GLY A 50 18.08 -7.60 6.82
C GLY A 50 17.46 -8.45 5.70
N CYS A 51 16.68 -9.47 6.03
CA CYS A 51 15.83 -10.19 5.07
C CYS A 51 14.37 -9.74 5.23
N ASP A 52 13.64 -9.81 4.14
CA ASP A 52 12.21 -9.48 4.01
C ASP A 52 11.38 -10.66 3.48
N THR A 53 12.02 -11.74 3.01
CA THR A 53 11.33 -12.95 2.53
C THR A 53 11.74 -14.18 3.35
N PHE A 54 10.77 -15.03 3.69
CA PHE A 54 11.01 -16.29 4.39
C PHE A 54 10.31 -17.45 3.67
N VAL A 55 11.05 -18.52 3.36
CA VAL A 55 10.53 -19.70 2.68
C VAL A 55 10.62 -20.92 3.58
N ALA A 56 9.52 -21.66 3.71
CA ALA A 56 9.46 -22.91 4.47
C ALA A 56 8.70 -23.99 3.71
N ARG A 57 8.87 -25.25 4.12
CA ARG A 57 8.04 -26.36 3.58
C ARG A 57 6.57 -26.23 3.94
N SER A 58 6.30 -25.81 5.17
CA SER A 58 4.97 -25.54 5.68
C SER A 58 5.11 -24.73 6.96
N ILE A 59 4.29 -23.69 7.07
CA ILE A 59 4.31 -22.71 8.15
C ILE A 59 2.89 -22.25 8.48
N ALA A 60 2.48 -22.43 9.73
CA ALA A 60 1.14 -22.05 10.18
C ALA A 60 1.16 -21.69 11.67
N GLY A 61 0.18 -20.88 12.08
CA GLY A 61 0.01 -20.48 13.47
C GLY A 61 1.05 -19.45 13.91
N VAL A 62 1.61 -19.64 15.11
CA VAL A 62 2.51 -18.65 15.75
C VAL A 62 3.68 -18.23 14.86
N PRO A 63 4.40 -19.14 14.18
CA PRO A 63 5.51 -18.74 13.33
C PRO A 63 5.09 -17.87 12.13
N TYR A 64 3.97 -18.22 11.49
CA TYR A 64 3.40 -17.43 10.38
C TYR A 64 3.07 -16.01 10.86
N PHE A 65 2.27 -15.89 11.93
CA PHE A 65 1.87 -14.59 12.46
C PHE A 65 3.04 -13.75 12.97
N SER A 66 4.11 -14.38 13.46
CA SER A 66 5.29 -13.66 13.95
C SER A 66 6.10 -13.07 12.79
N LEU A 67 6.25 -13.80 11.70
CA LEU A 67 6.94 -13.34 10.48
C LEU A 67 6.14 -12.25 9.77
N GLU A 68 4.83 -12.44 9.59
CA GLU A 68 3.94 -11.43 9.00
C GLU A 68 3.98 -10.12 9.79
N LYS A 69 3.92 -10.21 11.12
CA LYS A 69 4.02 -9.04 12.00
C LYS A 69 5.39 -8.34 11.89
N ALA A 70 6.45 -9.09 11.60
CA ALA A 70 7.79 -8.56 11.37
C ALA A 70 7.98 -8.02 9.94
N GLY A 71 6.97 -8.11 9.08
CA GLY A 71 6.99 -7.59 7.71
C GLY A 71 7.63 -8.53 6.70
N PHE A 72 7.68 -9.83 6.98
CA PHE A 72 8.18 -10.82 6.03
C PHE A 72 7.11 -11.25 5.03
N SER A 73 7.48 -11.42 3.77
CA SER A 73 6.74 -12.22 2.80
C SER A 73 6.99 -13.70 3.06
N VAL A 74 5.94 -14.44 3.44
CA VAL A 74 6.04 -15.85 3.83
C VAL A 74 5.60 -16.77 2.70
N TRP A 75 6.49 -17.67 2.26
CA TRP A 75 6.24 -18.60 1.16
C TRP A 75 6.32 -20.06 1.61
N GLU A 76 5.48 -20.90 1.00
CA GLU A 76 5.52 -22.35 1.17
C GLU A 76 6.04 -23.04 -0.09
N PHE A 77 7.21 -23.70 0.00
CA PHE A 77 7.82 -24.46 -1.10
C PHE A 77 8.42 -25.78 -0.61
N GLU A 78 8.27 -26.83 -1.43
CA GLU A 78 8.99 -28.10 -1.29
C GLU A 78 10.14 -28.18 -2.30
N GLY A 79 11.23 -28.86 -1.94
CA GLY A 79 12.37 -29.07 -2.83
C GLY A 79 13.65 -28.39 -2.36
N ARG A 80 14.59 -28.18 -3.27
CA ARG A 80 15.89 -27.56 -2.97
C ARG A 80 15.82 -26.04 -3.20
N PRO A 81 16.50 -25.20 -2.39
CA PRO A 81 16.50 -23.75 -2.58
C PRO A 81 16.86 -23.30 -4.00
N ALA A 82 17.79 -23.98 -4.66
CA ALA A 82 18.17 -23.68 -6.05
C ALA A 82 17.03 -23.85 -7.08
N GLU A 83 15.95 -24.55 -6.74
CA GLU A 83 14.81 -24.82 -7.62
C GLU A 83 13.73 -23.72 -7.54
N PHE A 84 13.65 -22.99 -6.42
CA PHE A 84 12.56 -22.02 -6.18
C PHE A 84 13.04 -20.61 -5.82
N LEU A 85 14.29 -20.40 -5.37
CA LEU A 85 14.73 -19.08 -4.93
C LEU A 85 14.71 -18.03 -6.05
N ASP A 86 14.99 -18.43 -7.29
CA ASP A 86 14.89 -17.52 -8.44
C ASP A 86 13.46 -17.06 -8.69
N TYR A 87 12.51 -18.00 -8.64
CA TYR A 87 11.08 -17.70 -8.79
C TYR A 87 10.58 -16.78 -7.67
N VAL A 88 10.92 -17.08 -6.41
CA VAL A 88 10.52 -16.25 -5.27
C VAL A 88 11.08 -14.83 -5.40
N LEU A 89 12.36 -14.70 -5.76
CA LEU A 89 12.98 -13.38 -5.95
C LEU A 89 12.29 -12.59 -7.06
N GLU A 90 11.99 -13.22 -8.19
CA GLU A 90 11.30 -12.57 -9.32
C GLU A 90 9.92 -12.07 -8.90
N GLN A 91 9.13 -12.89 -8.18
CA GLN A 91 7.80 -12.49 -7.71
C GLN A 91 7.86 -11.36 -6.67
N GLU A 92 8.83 -11.38 -5.76
CA GLU A 92 9.01 -10.28 -4.77
C GLU A 92 9.47 -8.98 -5.45
N GLU A 93 10.32 -9.06 -6.48
CA GLU A 93 10.74 -7.91 -7.27
C GLU A 93 9.57 -7.34 -8.09
N GLU A 94 8.73 -8.18 -8.70
CA GLU A 94 7.51 -7.77 -9.39
C GLU A 94 6.52 -7.10 -8.43
N ALA A 95 6.20 -7.74 -7.30
CA ALA A 95 5.31 -7.18 -6.29
C ALA A 95 5.82 -5.83 -5.77
N ARG A 96 7.14 -5.72 -5.52
CA ARG A 96 7.77 -4.46 -5.12
C ARG A 96 7.73 -3.41 -6.21
N ALA A 97 7.88 -3.79 -7.47
CA ALA A 97 7.76 -2.88 -8.61
C ALA A 97 6.32 -2.35 -8.74
N GLU A 98 5.32 -3.24 -8.62
CA GLU A 98 3.91 -2.86 -8.60
C GLU A 98 3.58 -1.95 -7.41
N GLU A 99 4.06 -2.30 -6.21
CA GLU A 99 3.92 -1.45 -5.02
C GLU A 99 4.65 -0.12 -5.20
N ALA A 100 5.82 -0.08 -5.83
CA ALA A 100 6.56 1.14 -6.10
C ALA A 100 5.91 2.00 -7.19
N GLU A 101 5.24 1.41 -8.18
CA GLU A 101 4.40 2.11 -9.15
C GLU A 101 3.16 2.69 -8.45
N GLN A 102 2.56 1.94 -7.53
CA GLN A 102 1.42 2.38 -6.71
C GLN A 102 1.81 3.41 -5.65
N GLN A 103 3.00 3.31 -5.02
CA GLN A 103 3.52 4.26 -4.03
C GLN A 103 4.21 5.47 -4.69
N GLY A 104 4.74 5.30 -5.90
CA GLY A 104 5.14 6.39 -6.80
C GLY A 104 3.95 7.28 -7.20
N SER A 105 2.72 6.78 -7.02
CA SER A 105 1.47 7.56 -7.11
C SER A 105 1.10 8.31 -5.83
N ASN A 106 1.94 8.35 -4.79
CA ASN A 106 1.76 9.31 -3.68
C ASN A 106 2.03 10.78 -4.10
N VAL A 107 2.00 11.04 -5.42
CA VAL A 107 1.77 12.36 -6.00
C VAL A 107 0.35 12.75 -5.64
N ILE A 108 0.20 13.66 -4.68
CA ILE A 108 -1.07 14.35 -4.43
C ILE A 108 -1.58 14.85 -5.80
N PRO A 109 -2.70 14.32 -6.34
CA PRO A 109 -3.15 14.69 -7.66
C PRO A 109 -3.41 16.19 -7.67
N LEU A 110 -2.77 16.89 -8.61
CA LEU A 110 -2.95 18.32 -8.79
C LEU A 110 -4.02 18.54 -9.87
N PRO A 111 -4.89 19.56 -9.73
CA PRO A 111 -5.79 19.94 -10.80
C PRO A 111 -5.02 20.28 -12.09
N VAL A 112 -5.41 19.63 -13.18
CA VAL A 112 -4.83 19.81 -14.51
C VAL A 112 -5.65 20.84 -15.27
N GLU A 113 -5.00 21.88 -15.80
CA GLU A 113 -5.67 22.90 -16.61
C GLU A 113 -6.07 22.30 -17.97
N ILE A 114 -7.35 22.44 -18.33
CA ILE A 114 -7.92 22.00 -19.62
C ILE A 114 -8.23 23.16 -20.56
N GLY A 115 -7.91 24.40 -20.15
CA GLY A 115 -8.02 25.62 -20.96
C GLY A 115 -8.93 26.67 -20.33
N ASP A 116 -8.62 27.94 -20.57
CA ASP A 116 -9.41 29.10 -20.15
C ASP A 116 -9.70 29.14 -18.64
N GLY A 117 -8.73 28.72 -17.80
CA GLY A 117 -8.91 28.66 -16.34
C GLY A 117 -9.90 27.60 -15.87
N ARG A 118 -10.22 26.61 -16.71
CA ARG A 118 -10.94 25.39 -16.33
C ARG A 118 -9.96 24.29 -15.98
N TYR A 119 -10.25 23.55 -14.92
CA TYR A 119 -9.36 22.53 -14.37
C TYR A 119 -10.13 21.23 -14.15
N LYS A 120 -9.42 20.10 -14.23
CA LYS A 120 -9.96 18.79 -13.86
C LYS A 120 -9.05 18.08 -12.87
N ILE A 121 -9.64 17.31 -11.96
CA ILE A 121 -8.94 16.43 -11.02
C ILE A 121 -9.74 15.15 -10.80
N SER A 122 -9.04 14.02 -10.67
CA SER A 122 -9.65 12.76 -10.24
C SER A 122 -9.24 12.46 -8.79
N LEU A 123 -10.24 12.19 -7.95
CA LEU A 123 -10.06 11.72 -6.58
C LEU A 123 -10.26 10.21 -6.47
N LYS A 124 -10.57 9.51 -7.56
CA LYS A 124 -10.84 8.06 -7.55
C LYS A 124 -9.67 7.27 -6.96
N GLU A 125 -8.44 7.65 -7.30
CA GLU A 125 -7.22 7.00 -6.79
C GLU A 125 -7.04 7.22 -5.28
N ILE A 126 -7.32 8.43 -4.79
CA ILE A 126 -7.26 8.75 -3.35
C ILE A 126 -8.37 8.02 -2.57
N GLN A 127 -9.53 7.81 -3.20
CA GLN A 127 -10.67 7.14 -2.57
C GLN A 127 -10.58 5.61 -2.61
N ALA A 128 -9.86 5.05 -3.59
CA ALA A 128 -9.61 3.62 -3.71
C ALA A 128 -8.45 3.15 -2.83
N ASN A 129 -7.41 3.98 -2.71
CA ASN A 129 -6.19 3.62 -1.98
C ASN A 129 -6.19 4.31 -0.61
N ASN A 130 -5.87 3.57 0.47
CA ASN A 130 -5.60 4.12 1.80
C ASN A 130 -4.26 4.89 1.82
N SER A 131 -4.12 5.88 0.93
CA SER A 131 -2.93 6.69 0.66
C SER A 131 -2.53 7.62 1.82
N GLY A 132 -3.32 7.67 2.90
CA GLY A 132 -3.10 8.58 4.04
C GLY A 132 -3.38 10.06 3.74
N VAL A 133 -3.74 10.41 2.49
CA VAL A 133 -4.10 11.76 2.07
C VAL A 133 -5.62 11.84 1.85
N THR A 134 -6.26 12.88 2.36
CA THR A 134 -7.71 13.09 2.23
C THR A 134 -8.07 13.98 1.04
N SER A 135 -9.27 13.80 0.47
CA SER A 135 -9.82 14.70 -0.57
C SER A 135 -9.77 16.19 -0.16
N LYS A 136 -9.91 16.48 1.14
CA LYS A 136 -9.79 17.83 1.70
C LYS A 136 -8.37 18.39 1.58
N GLN A 137 -7.35 17.59 1.93
CA GLN A 137 -5.94 18.02 1.80
C GLN A 137 -5.54 18.28 0.35
N VAL A 138 -6.15 17.56 -0.60
CA VAL A 138 -5.88 17.71 -2.03
C VAL A 138 -6.58 18.94 -2.63
N LEU A 139 -7.88 19.09 -2.38
CA LEU A 139 -8.67 20.16 -3.01
C LEU A 139 -8.51 21.52 -2.32
N GLN A 140 -8.40 21.54 -0.99
CA GLN A 140 -8.44 22.79 -0.21
C GLN A 140 -7.36 23.81 -0.61
N PRO A 141 -6.08 23.43 -0.86
CA PRO A 141 -5.07 24.38 -1.30
C PRO A 141 -5.39 25.05 -2.64
N PHE A 142 -5.99 24.31 -3.58
CA PHE A 142 -6.37 24.84 -4.88
C PHE A 142 -7.61 25.74 -4.79
N LEU A 143 -8.65 25.27 -4.08
CA LEU A 143 -9.88 26.01 -3.86
C LEU A 143 -9.62 27.35 -3.15
N ARG A 144 -8.72 27.37 -2.15
CA ARG A 144 -8.34 28.60 -1.42
C ARG A 144 -7.58 29.60 -2.29
N LYS A 145 -6.84 29.15 -3.31
CA LYS A 145 -6.16 30.06 -4.25
C LYS A 145 -7.16 30.81 -5.13
N GLY A 146 -8.32 30.21 -5.42
CA GLY A 146 -9.41 30.86 -6.15
C GLY A 146 -9.08 31.30 -7.58
N ARG A 147 -8.00 30.78 -8.18
CA ARG A 147 -7.53 31.11 -9.54
C ARG A 147 -8.01 30.09 -10.56
N PHE A 148 -9.31 29.86 -10.60
CA PHE A 148 -9.98 29.01 -11.58
C PHE A 148 -11.35 29.62 -11.89
N TYR A 149 -11.92 29.33 -13.05
CA TYR A 149 -13.33 29.61 -13.38
C TYR A 149 -14.20 28.40 -13.07
N GLU A 150 -13.69 27.21 -13.36
CA GLU A 150 -14.37 25.93 -13.19
C GLU A 150 -13.36 24.87 -12.75
N LEU A 151 -13.77 24.02 -11.81
CA LEU A 151 -13.04 22.83 -11.40
C LEU A 151 -13.97 21.63 -11.48
N GLU A 152 -13.65 20.70 -12.37
CA GLU A 152 -14.29 19.39 -12.45
C GLU A 152 -13.56 18.39 -11.53
N VAL A 153 -14.29 17.81 -10.59
CA VAL A 153 -13.79 16.81 -9.65
C VAL A 153 -14.49 15.49 -9.93
N LEU A 154 -13.76 14.49 -10.41
CA LEU A 154 -14.25 13.12 -10.55
C LEU A 154 -14.00 12.34 -9.27
N CYS A 155 -15.02 11.71 -8.72
CA CYS A 155 -14.92 10.95 -7.48
C CYS A 155 -15.78 9.68 -7.50
N GLY A 156 -15.36 8.66 -6.75
CA GLY A 156 -16.14 7.43 -6.54
C GLY A 156 -17.33 7.64 -5.59
N HIS A 157 -17.17 8.57 -4.65
CA HIS A 157 -18.23 9.12 -3.83
C HIS A 157 -17.99 10.62 -3.62
N VAL A 158 -19.04 11.41 -3.46
CA VAL A 158 -18.87 12.84 -3.13
C VAL A 158 -18.32 12.97 -1.70
N PRO A 159 -17.20 13.69 -1.47
CA PRO A 159 -16.69 13.87 -0.11
C PRO A 159 -17.72 14.61 0.77
N PRO A 160 -18.04 14.14 1.99
CA PRO A 160 -19.08 14.75 2.83
C PRO A 160 -18.86 16.22 3.14
N TRP A 161 -17.60 16.64 3.29
CA TRP A 161 -17.26 18.05 3.52
C TRP A 161 -17.55 18.92 2.29
N LEU A 162 -17.33 18.39 1.08
CA LEU A 162 -17.55 19.14 -0.16
C LEU A 162 -19.06 19.28 -0.44
N GLU A 163 -19.82 18.21 -0.21
CA GLU A 163 -21.28 18.24 -0.24
C GLU A 163 -21.85 19.27 0.75
N ALA A 164 -21.33 19.31 1.98
CA ALA A 164 -21.75 20.28 2.99
C ALA A 164 -21.43 21.73 2.57
N GLU A 165 -20.28 22.01 1.97
CA GLU A 165 -19.91 23.35 1.50
C GLU A 165 -20.80 23.84 0.33
N LEU A 166 -21.20 22.91 -0.56
CA LEU A 166 -22.14 23.20 -1.64
C LEU A 166 -23.55 23.43 -1.10
N ALA A 167 -24.03 22.56 -0.21
CA ALA A 167 -25.35 22.67 0.40
C ALA A 167 -25.51 23.93 1.29
N ALA A 168 -24.44 24.33 1.99
CA ALA A 168 -24.40 25.57 2.75
C ALA A 168 -24.31 26.83 1.87
N GLY A 169 -24.13 26.66 0.55
CA GLY A 169 -23.94 27.77 -0.38
C GLY A 169 -22.60 28.50 -0.18
N ASN A 170 -21.63 27.91 0.53
CA ASN A 170 -20.29 28.47 0.69
C ASN A 170 -19.49 28.37 -0.63
N MET A 171 -19.77 27.36 -1.43
CA MET A 171 -19.25 27.15 -2.78
C MET A 171 -20.39 27.12 -3.80
N ALA A 172 -20.15 27.64 -5.01
CA ALA A 172 -21.08 27.49 -6.13
C ALA A 172 -20.66 26.26 -6.92
N GLY A 173 -21.59 25.34 -7.19
CA GLY A 173 -21.28 24.12 -7.91
C GLY A 173 -22.45 23.15 -7.99
N GLU A 174 -22.26 22.09 -8.75
CA GLU A 174 -23.26 21.08 -9.05
C GLU A 174 -22.64 19.68 -8.90
N VAL A 175 -23.49 18.71 -8.53
CA VAL A 175 -23.11 17.30 -8.43
C VAL A 175 -23.91 16.50 -9.46
N GLU A 176 -23.22 15.84 -10.36
CA GLU A 176 -23.78 14.93 -11.35
C GLU A 176 -23.37 13.49 -11.01
N LYS A 177 -24.36 12.59 -10.91
CA LYS A 177 -24.10 11.15 -10.77
C LYS A 177 -23.98 10.53 -12.16
N ILE A 178 -22.78 10.06 -12.51
CA ILE A 178 -22.49 9.44 -13.81
C ILE A 178 -22.86 7.95 -13.78
N SER A 179 -22.47 7.23 -12.72
CA SER A 179 -22.79 5.81 -12.53
C SER A 179 -22.96 5.47 -11.05
N GLN A 180 -23.10 4.19 -10.69
CA GLN A 180 -23.31 3.76 -9.31
C GLN A 180 -22.16 4.19 -8.38
N ASP A 181 -20.92 4.15 -8.89
CA ASP A 181 -19.68 4.46 -8.17
C ASP A 181 -18.89 5.58 -8.86
N GLU A 182 -19.59 6.50 -9.54
CA GLU A 182 -18.95 7.63 -10.23
C GLU A 182 -19.81 8.88 -10.17
N PHE A 183 -19.20 9.94 -9.63
CA PHE A 183 -19.77 11.26 -9.49
C PHE A 183 -18.82 12.29 -10.08
N LYS A 184 -19.40 13.33 -10.68
CA LYS A 184 -18.69 14.52 -11.13
C LYS A 184 -19.23 15.70 -10.34
N VAL A 185 -18.33 16.39 -9.65
CA VAL A 185 -18.64 17.64 -8.96
C VAL A 185 -18.02 18.79 -9.76
N THR A 186 -18.83 19.71 -10.24
CA THR A 186 -18.35 20.90 -10.95
C THR A 186 -18.44 22.09 -10.00
N ILE A 187 -17.29 22.70 -9.68
CA ILE A 187 -17.20 23.86 -8.78
C ILE A 187 -16.90 25.10 -9.60
N TYR A 188 -17.75 26.11 -9.47
CA TYR A 188 -17.60 27.38 -10.15
C TYR A 188 -16.98 28.43 -9.24
N LYS A 189 -16.22 29.36 -9.85
CA LYS A 189 -15.84 30.58 -9.14
C LYS A 189 -17.09 31.36 -8.81
N LYS A 190 -17.25 31.72 -7.52
CA LYS A 190 -18.15 32.80 -7.14
C LYS A 190 -17.62 34.10 -7.73
N THR A 191 -18.13 34.49 -8.90
CA THR A 191 -18.04 35.89 -9.34
C THR A 191 -18.90 36.70 -8.37
N CYS A 192 -18.31 37.70 -7.73
CA CYS A 192 -19.04 38.65 -6.88
C CYS A 192 -20.11 39.34 -7.73
N ASP A 193 -21.33 38.80 -7.76
CA ASP A 193 -22.51 39.48 -8.33
C ASP A 193 -23.84 38.91 -7.79
N GLN A 194 -23.86 38.43 -6.54
CA GLN A 194 -25.12 38.25 -5.79
C GLN A 194 -24.89 38.62 -4.32
N CYS A 195 -25.03 39.92 -4.05
CA CYS A 195 -25.42 40.49 -2.75
C CYS A 195 -26.91 40.80 -2.78
#